data_AF-A0A8H7H420-F1
#
_entry.id   AF-A0A8H7H420-F1
#
_cell.length_a   1.000
_cell.length_b   1.000
_cell.length_c   1.000
_cell.angle_alpha   90.00
_cell.angle_beta   90.00
_cell.angle_gamma   90.00
#
_symmetry.space_group_name_H-M   'P 1'
#
loop_
_entity.id
_entity.type
_entity.pdbx_description
1 polymer ?
#
loop_
_entity_poly.entity_id
_entity_poly.type
_entity_poly.pdbx_seq_one_letter_code
_entity_poly.pdbx_strand_id
1 'polypeptide(L)'
;MQKDRLWVADPRAMHEILQKAYDHFHEPPSLLAWLQITLGNNIVTTTGSKHKIQRKMPLFTEIAYQVEDIIARKAQENESNNGVVDIASWMSNVSLESIGQAGMGHRFGAMEKDQIEFLQASHQLLPLVNRMWYLHPFIATLIKLGPTRFRRFVVDRLPFGPARALKNSTDVVDHTANTIYKKKKSAFDKGTLDSEIAAGNDVVSMLLKESKTLSWEEQMTEEEIIAQVNALVFAGHDTTSSALARTLHLLTQHPDVQDQLRKEVQEAHRQHGKDLDYDQLNSLQYLDAVCRESLRLAAPVQRIQRVAGADWNLPLQHPVKAKDGRTELSSIHVPKGTHIYLSIGAINQDKELWGEDASEFKPSRWLQPLPNSLSESKIPGVYSNTMTFSGDLGHA
;
A
#
# COMPACT_ATOMS: atom_id res chain seq x y z
N MET A 1 27.60 4.21 16.47
CA MET A 1 27.03 3.42 17.59
C MET A 1 26.01 2.46 17.00
N GLN A 2 26.30 1.16 17.00
CA GLN A 2 25.41 0.13 16.44
C GLN A 2 24.23 -0.02 17.41
N LYS A 3 23.05 0.47 17.02
CA LYS A 3 21.83 0.28 17.81
C LYS A 3 21.33 -1.15 17.55
N ASP A 4 21.03 -1.87 18.62
CA ASP A 4 20.39 -3.18 18.52
C ASP A 4 19.07 -3.05 17.75
N ARG A 5 18.83 -4.00 16.86
CA ARG A 5 17.61 -4.09 16.03
C ARG A 5 16.97 -5.44 16.28
N LEU A 6 15.68 -5.43 16.57
CA LEU A 6 14.90 -6.63 16.79
C LEU A 6 14.10 -6.96 15.54
N TRP A 7 14.20 -8.20 15.04
CA TRP A 7 13.35 -8.70 13.96
C TRP A 7 12.36 -9.70 14.55
N VAL A 8 11.07 -9.52 14.26
CA VAL A 8 9.99 -10.30 14.86
C VAL A 8 9.16 -10.94 13.74
N ALA A 9 8.94 -12.24 13.86
CA ALA A 9 8.00 -13.03 13.07
C ALA A 9 6.99 -13.81 13.95
N ASP A 10 7.08 -13.68 15.27
CA ASP A 10 6.23 -14.39 16.23
C ASP A 10 4.83 -13.74 16.31
N PRO A 11 3.73 -14.51 16.12
CA PRO A 11 2.38 -13.96 16.08
C PRO A 11 1.96 -13.22 17.36
N ARG A 12 2.29 -13.76 18.54
CA ARG A 12 1.94 -13.16 19.83
C ARG A 12 2.72 -11.88 20.07
N ALA A 13 4.00 -11.86 19.71
CA ALA A 13 4.83 -10.67 19.78
C ALA A 13 4.31 -9.57 18.85
N MET A 14 3.94 -9.92 17.61
CA MET A 14 3.33 -8.97 16.67
C MET A 14 2.00 -8.44 17.17
N HIS A 15 1.15 -9.30 17.73
CA HIS A 15 -0.13 -8.91 18.30
C HIS A 15 0.04 -7.96 19.50
N GLU A 16 1.04 -8.23 20.36
CA GLU A 16 1.39 -7.32 21.44
C GLU A 16 1.79 -5.95 20.91
N ILE A 17 2.70 -5.89 19.93
CA ILE A 17 3.25 -4.64 19.39
C ILE A 17 2.21 -3.82 18.62
N LEU A 18 1.37 -4.46 17.81
CA LEU A 18 0.47 -3.76 16.89
C LEU A 18 -0.93 -3.48 17.45
N GLN A 19 -1.33 -4.17 18.53
CA GLN A 19 -2.68 -4.05 19.06
C GLN A 19 -2.69 -3.74 20.55
N LYS A 20 -2.14 -4.61 21.40
CA LYS A 20 -2.27 -4.46 22.86
C LYS A 20 -1.46 -3.32 23.45
N ALA A 21 -0.22 -3.20 23.01
CA ALA A 21 0.75 -2.24 23.52
C ALA A 21 1.08 -1.17 22.47
N TYR A 22 0.16 -0.92 21.53
CA TYR A 22 0.34 0.00 20.41
C TYR A 22 0.90 1.36 20.85
N ASP A 23 0.36 1.95 21.93
CA ASP A 23 0.80 3.24 22.48
C ASP A 23 2.25 3.24 23.02
N HIS A 24 2.88 2.07 23.13
CA HIS A 24 4.29 1.93 23.53
C HIS A 24 5.22 1.62 22.36
N PHE A 25 4.69 1.43 21.16
CA PHE A 25 5.46 1.12 19.95
C PHE A 25 5.06 2.07 18.83
N HIS A 26 5.89 3.08 18.58
CA HIS A 26 5.59 4.12 17.60
C HIS A 26 6.36 3.91 16.30
N GLU A 27 5.91 4.51 15.20
CA GLU A 27 6.70 4.60 13.98
C GLU A 27 8.05 5.29 14.23
N PRO A 28 9.13 4.87 13.54
CA PRO A 28 10.40 5.57 13.60
C PRO A 28 10.24 7.05 13.21
N PRO A 29 10.75 8.02 14.01
CA PRO A 29 10.63 9.44 13.68
C PRO A 29 11.24 9.81 12.32
N SER A 30 12.27 9.09 11.87
CA SER A 30 12.88 9.28 10.56
C SER A 30 11.97 8.86 9.41
N LEU A 31 11.16 7.81 9.61
CA LEU A 31 10.19 7.34 8.61
C LEU A 31 9.07 8.38 8.46
N LEU A 32 8.50 8.82 9.59
CA LEU A 32 7.48 9.88 9.60
C LEU A 32 7.99 11.17 8.96
N ALA A 33 9.21 11.59 9.28
CA ALA A 33 9.80 12.79 8.71
C ALA A 33 9.97 12.72 7.18
N TRP A 34 10.38 11.57 6.65
CA TRP A 34 10.46 11.39 5.19
C TRP A 34 9.08 11.42 4.54
N LEU A 35 8.10 10.71 5.11
CA LEU A 35 6.74 10.70 4.59
C LEU A 35 6.10 12.09 4.63
N GLN A 36 6.35 12.88 5.68
CA GLN A 36 5.89 14.27 5.77
C GLN A 36 6.56 15.18 4.74
N ILE A 37 7.84 14.99 4.43
CA ILE A 37 8.53 15.74 3.37
C ILE A 37 7.90 15.43 2.01
N THR A 38 7.58 14.17 1.74
CA THR A 38 7.17 13.73 0.40
C THR A 38 5.67 13.83 0.15
N LEU A 39 4.83 13.61 1.18
CA LEU A 39 3.38 13.49 1.06
C LEU A 39 2.60 14.54 1.86
N GLY A 40 3.29 15.37 2.65
CA GLY A 40 2.66 16.33 3.55
C GLY A 40 2.05 15.69 4.80
N ASN A 41 1.22 16.44 5.52
CA ASN A 41 0.50 15.97 6.70
C ASN A 41 -0.84 15.35 6.28
N ASN A 42 -0.90 14.02 6.28
CA ASN A 42 -2.03 13.20 5.84
C ASN A 42 -2.23 11.98 6.77
N ILE A 43 -3.22 11.14 6.47
CA ILE A 43 -3.62 9.97 7.28
C ILE A 43 -2.49 8.96 7.55
N VAL A 44 -1.45 8.90 6.71
CA VAL A 44 -0.29 8.02 6.87
C VAL A 44 0.76 8.64 7.82
N THR A 45 0.72 9.96 8.00
CA THR A 45 1.73 10.74 8.75
C THR A 45 1.21 11.40 10.02
N THR A 46 -0.11 11.49 10.18
CA THR A 46 -0.79 12.07 11.34
C THR A 46 -1.46 10.98 12.15
N THR A 47 -1.32 11.05 13.46
CA THR A 47 -1.98 10.14 14.40
C THR A 47 -3.38 10.68 14.75
N GLY A 48 -4.44 9.87 14.60
CA GLY A 48 -5.74 10.16 15.23
C GLY A 48 -6.97 10.40 14.35
N SER A 49 -6.91 10.23 13.01
CA SER A 49 -8.06 10.53 12.13
C SER A 49 -8.75 9.26 11.59
N LYS A 50 -10.09 9.21 11.69
CA LYS A 50 -10.95 8.11 11.19
C LYS A 50 -11.63 8.54 9.90
N HIS A 51 -11.39 7.84 8.78
CA HIS A 51 -12.14 8.07 7.54
C HIS A 51 -12.44 6.75 6.82
N LYS A 52 -13.66 6.63 6.27
CA LYS A 52 -14.09 5.47 5.47
C LYS A 52 -14.12 5.84 4.00
N ILE A 53 -13.41 5.08 3.17
CA ILE A 53 -13.45 5.19 1.70
C ILE A 53 -14.50 4.21 1.16
N GLN A 54 -15.37 4.67 0.24
CA GLN A 54 -16.36 3.84 -0.44
C GLN A 54 -15.79 3.19 -1.71
N ARG A 55 -16.20 1.96 -2.03
CA ARG A 55 -15.71 1.16 -3.18
C ARG A 55 -16.56 1.41 -4.44
N LYS A 56 -15.94 1.43 -5.63
CA LYS A 56 -16.62 1.67 -6.92
C LYS A 56 -16.20 0.68 -8.02
N MET A 57 -16.97 -0.39 -8.20
CA MET A 57 -16.63 -1.47 -9.14
C MET A 57 -16.65 -1.14 -10.64
N PRO A 58 -17.63 -0.38 -11.19
CA PRO A 58 -17.73 -0.21 -12.65
C PRO A 58 -16.50 0.45 -13.31
N LEU A 59 -15.83 1.36 -12.60
CA LEU A 59 -14.63 2.04 -13.10
C LEU A 59 -13.42 1.11 -13.22
N PHE A 60 -13.27 0.14 -12.31
CA PHE A 60 -12.17 -0.81 -12.37
C PHE A 60 -12.31 -1.76 -13.57
N THR A 61 -13.54 -2.20 -13.87
CA THR A 61 -13.83 -3.08 -15.01
C THR A 61 -13.49 -2.40 -16.35
N GLU A 62 -13.86 -1.13 -16.53
CA GLU A 62 -13.54 -0.38 -17.75
C GLU A 62 -12.02 -0.25 -17.96
N ILE A 63 -11.27 0.08 -16.90
CA ILE A 63 -9.81 0.19 -16.98
C ILE A 63 -9.19 -1.18 -17.28
N ALA A 64 -9.71 -2.27 -16.71
CA ALA A 64 -9.23 -3.62 -16.99
C ALA A 64 -9.37 -4.00 -18.48
N TYR A 65 -10.50 -3.67 -19.12
CA TYR A 65 -10.68 -3.93 -20.54
C TYR A 65 -9.77 -3.09 -21.44
N GLN A 66 -9.54 -1.82 -21.10
CA GLN A 66 -8.58 -1.00 -21.85
C GLN A 66 -7.18 -1.64 -21.85
N VAL A 67 -6.80 -2.26 -20.73
CA VAL A 67 -5.51 -2.95 -20.60
C VAL A 67 -5.50 -4.25 -21.39
N GLU A 68 -6.58 -5.04 -21.34
CA GLU A 68 -6.75 -6.23 -22.16
C GLU A 68 -6.56 -5.91 -23.64
N ASP A 69 -7.27 -4.90 -24.15
CA ASP A 69 -7.19 -4.47 -25.55
C ASP A 69 -5.79 -4.01 -25.95
N ILE A 70 -5.12 -3.24 -25.08
CA ILE A 70 -3.75 -2.78 -25.33
C ILE A 70 -2.76 -3.95 -25.34
N ILE A 71 -2.87 -4.87 -24.39
CA ILE A 71 -2.01 -6.06 -24.33
C ILE A 71 -2.25 -6.93 -25.56
N ALA A 72 -3.50 -7.18 -25.93
CA ALA A 72 -3.86 -7.98 -27.10
C ALA A 72 -3.30 -7.36 -28.39
N ARG A 73 -3.44 -6.05 -28.56
CA ARG A 73 -2.87 -5.32 -29.70
C ARG A 73 -1.33 -5.42 -29.72
N LYS A 74 -0.65 -5.12 -28.60
CA LYS A 74 0.82 -5.21 -28.52
C LYS A 74 1.34 -6.63 -28.72
N ALA A 75 0.56 -7.65 -28.35
CA ALA A 75 0.90 -9.04 -28.61
C ALA A 75 0.84 -9.39 -30.11
N GLN A 76 -0.04 -8.72 -30.86
CA GLN A 76 -0.28 -8.93 -32.30
C GLN A 76 0.57 -8.04 -33.22
N GLU A 77 1.28 -7.05 -32.68
CA GLU A 77 2.10 -6.10 -33.47
C GLU A 77 3.33 -6.74 -34.14
N ASN A 78 3.75 -7.94 -33.73
CA ASN A 78 4.87 -8.66 -34.35
C ASN A 78 4.39 -9.69 -35.40
N GLU A 79 5.04 -9.72 -36.57
CA GLU A 79 4.75 -10.66 -37.69
C GLU A 79 4.79 -12.15 -37.29
N SER A 80 5.42 -12.48 -36.16
CA SER A 80 5.54 -13.83 -35.60
C SER A 80 4.37 -14.27 -34.71
N ASN A 81 3.35 -13.42 -34.51
CA ASN A 81 2.24 -13.65 -33.56
C ASN A 81 2.71 -13.86 -32.10
N ASN A 82 3.95 -13.47 -31.80
CA ASN A 82 4.59 -13.55 -30.48
C ASN A 82 5.15 -12.17 -30.12
N GLY A 83 4.38 -11.40 -29.34
CA GLY A 83 4.81 -10.14 -28.74
C GLY A 83 5.35 -10.32 -27.32
N VAL A 84 6.29 -9.46 -26.93
CA VAL A 84 6.77 -9.34 -25.55
C VAL A 84 6.22 -8.04 -24.98
N VAL A 85 5.50 -8.13 -23.86
CA VAL A 85 4.87 -6.97 -23.19
C VAL A 85 5.37 -6.89 -21.75
N ASP A 86 5.81 -5.70 -21.34
CA ASP A 86 6.12 -5.42 -19.94
C ASP A 86 4.83 -5.23 -19.13
N ILE A 87 4.37 -6.33 -18.52
CA ILE A 87 3.16 -6.34 -17.69
C ILE A 87 3.33 -5.47 -16.43
N ALA A 88 4.53 -5.37 -15.85
CA ALA A 88 4.72 -4.60 -14.63
C ALA A 88 4.46 -3.10 -14.87
N SER A 89 4.96 -2.57 -15.99
CA SER A 89 4.67 -1.19 -16.40
C SER A 89 3.17 -0.97 -16.63
N TRP A 90 2.48 -1.92 -17.26
CA TRP A 90 1.04 -1.78 -17.48
C TRP A 90 0.22 -1.86 -16.20
N MET A 91 0.56 -2.76 -15.26
CA MET A 91 -0.10 -2.84 -13.95
C MET A 91 0.08 -1.56 -13.13
N SER A 92 1.21 -0.86 -13.29
CA SER A 92 1.40 0.49 -12.76
C SER A 92 0.39 1.47 -13.36
N ASN A 93 0.26 1.50 -14.69
CA ASN A 93 -0.72 2.37 -15.37
C ASN A 93 -2.16 2.06 -14.94
N VAL A 94 -2.55 0.77 -14.88
CA VAL A 94 -3.88 0.32 -14.39
C VAL A 94 -4.15 0.89 -13.01
N SER A 95 -3.19 0.69 -12.11
CA SER A 95 -3.36 1.08 -10.72
C SER A 95 -3.48 2.58 -10.56
N LEU A 96 -2.71 3.37 -11.33
CA LEU A 96 -2.74 4.84 -11.28
C LEU A 96 -4.06 5.36 -11.82
N GLU A 97 -4.48 4.83 -12.96
CA GLU A 97 -5.74 5.22 -13.59
C GLU A 97 -6.93 4.83 -12.69
N SER A 98 -6.85 3.68 -12.02
CA SER A 98 -7.88 3.18 -11.10
C SER A 98 -8.03 4.07 -9.87
N ILE A 99 -6.94 4.37 -9.15
CA ILE A 99 -7.00 5.27 -7.99
C ILE A 99 -7.33 6.70 -8.40
N GLY A 100 -6.87 7.13 -9.59
CA GLY A 100 -7.23 8.41 -10.16
C GLY A 100 -8.73 8.54 -10.39
N GLN A 101 -9.34 7.64 -11.15
CA GLN A 101 -10.74 7.76 -11.53
C GLN A 101 -11.68 7.38 -10.38
N ALA A 102 -11.46 6.24 -9.72
CA ALA A 102 -12.35 5.79 -8.66
C ALA A 102 -12.12 6.55 -7.34
N GLY A 103 -10.86 6.80 -6.99
CA GLY A 103 -10.46 7.45 -5.74
C GLY A 103 -10.53 8.97 -5.80
N MET A 104 -10.08 9.59 -6.91
CA MET A 104 -9.95 11.05 -7.04
C MET A 104 -10.89 11.69 -8.06
N GLY A 105 -11.64 10.87 -8.81
CA GLY A 105 -12.45 11.36 -9.94
C GLY A 105 -11.61 12.14 -10.95
N HIS A 106 -10.37 11.71 -11.20
CA HIS A 106 -9.38 12.32 -12.08
C HIS A 106 -8.81 11.29 -13.06
N ARG A 107 -8.67 11.68 -14.33
CA ARG A 107 -8.06 10.86 -15.38
C ARG A 107 -6.61 11.30 -15.58
N PHE A 108 -5.65 10.44 -15.26
CA PHE A 108 -4.23 10.72 -15.45
C PHE A 108 -3.79 10.52 -16.90
N GLY A 109 -4.53 9.70 -17.67
CA GLY A 109 -4.17 9.36 -19.05
C GLY A 109 -3.04 8.35 -19.12
N ALA A 110 -2.93 7.47 -18.11
CA ALA A 110 -1.87 6.46 -18.02
C ALA A 110 -1.97 5.38 -19.09
N MET A 111 -3.15 5.25 -19.68
CA MET A 111 -3.44 4.30 -20.74
C MET A 111 -3.09 4.82 -22.14
N GLU A 112 -2.86 6.14 -22.29
CA GLU A 112 -2.69 6.81 -23.59
C GLU A 112 -1.27 7.32 -23.84
N LYS A 113 -0.54 7.66 -22.77
CA LYS A 113 0.81 8.23 -22.85
C LYS A 113 1.83 7.28 -22.27
N ASP A 114 2.92 7.04 -22.99
CA ASP A 114 4.01 6.17 -22.54
C ASP A 114 4.72 6.71 -21.29
N GLN A 115 4.63 8.02 -21.01
CA GLN A 115 5.27 8.65 -19.85
C GLN A 115 4.37 9.71 -19.23
N ILE A 116 3.95 9.47 -17.98
CA ILE A 116 3.30 10.48 -17.13
C ILE A 116 4.35 11.03 -16.17
N GLU A 117 4.53 12.34 -16.17
CA GLU A 117 5.45 13.06 -15.28
C GLU A 117 5.17 12.74 -13.80
N PHE A 118 3.88 12.74 -13.41
CA PHE A 118 3.44 12.35 -12.07
C PHE A 118 3.88 10.93 -11.69
N LEU A 119 3.69 9.95 -12.59
CA LEU A 119 4.05 8.56 -12.33
C LEU A 119 5.56 8.41 -12.13
N GLN A 120 6.35 9.05 -13.00
CA GLN A 120 7.80 9.07 -12.90
C GLN A 120 8.28 9.72 -11.60
N ALA A 121 7.68 10.84 -11.21
CA ALA A 121 7.98 11.52 -9.96
C ALA A 121 7.64 10.64 -8.73
N SER A 122 6.48 10.00 -8.73
CA SER A 122 6.04 9.10 -7.65
C SER A 122 7.01 7.94 -7.45
N HIS A 123 7.37 7.23 -8.53
CA HIS A 123 8.32 6.11 -8.48
C HIS A 123 9.71 6.49 -7.98
N GLN A 124 10.12 7.76 -8.13
CA GLN A 124 11.42 8.23 -7.68
C GLN A 124 11.49 8.53 -6.18
N LEU A 125 10.36 8.76 -5.50
CA LEU A 125 10.34 9.18 -4.10
C LEU A 125 11.05 8.17 -3.19
N LEU A 126 10.62 6.90 -3.20
CA LEU A 126 11.20 5.86 -2.33
C LEU A 126 12.68 5.56 -2.64
N PRO A 127 13.11 5.36 -3.91
CA PRO A 127 14.51 5.17 -4.24
C PRO A 127 15.41 6.35 -3.81
N LEU A 128 14.95 7.59 -3.97
CA LEU A 128 15.70 8.77 -3.57
C LEU A 128 15.85 8.86 -2.05
N VAL A 129 14.78 8.60 -1.29
CA VAL A 129 14.84 8.49 0.17
C VAL A 129 15.83 7.41 0.62
N ASN A 130 15.78 6.23 -0.01
CA ASN A 130 16.69 5.12 0.30
C ASN A 130 18.16 5.44 -0.02
N ARG A 131 18.44 6.17 -1.11
CA ARG A 131 19.80 6.64 -1.43
C ARG A 131 20.35 7.59 -0.37
N MET A 132 19.48 8.29 0.36
CA MET A 132 19.82 9.24 1.42
C MET A 132 19.76 8.62 2.82
N TRP A 133 19.96 7.30 2.94
CA TRP A 133 19.85 6.58 4.21
C TRP A 133 20.71 7.16 5.35
N TYR A 134 21.84 7.80 5.03
CA TYR A 134 22.73 8.46 6.00
C TYR A 134 22.12 9.72 6.64
N LEU A 135 21.07 10.29 6.05
CA LEU A 135 20.30 11.39 6.64
C LEU A 135 19.24 10.91 7.64
N HIS A 136 18.88 9.61 7.66
CA HIS A 136 17.89 9.06 8.60
C HIS A 136 18.05 9.50 10.06
N PRO A 137 19.25 9.47 10.69
CA PRO A 137 19.38 9.87 12.09
C PRO A 137 19.15 11.38 12.31
N PHE A 138 19.26 12.21 11.27
CA PHE A 138 19.18 13.66 11.37
C PHE A 138 17.89 14.24 10.80
N ILE A 139 17.22 13.54 9.88
CA ILE A 139 16.12 14.10 9.09
C ILE A 139 14.98 14.61 9.98
N ALA A 140 14.64 13.89 11.04
CA ALA A 140 13.60 14.29 12.00
C ALA A 140 13.93 15.60 12.74
N THR A 141 15.21 15.91 12.92
CA THR A 141 15.68 17.18 13.48
C THR A 141 15.77 18.26 12.39
N LEU A 142 16.29 17.91 11.21
CA LEU A 142 16.44 18.81 10.08
C LEU A 142 15.09 19.38 9.61
N ILE A 143 14.01 18.59 9.66
CA ILE A 143 12.68 19.10 9.28
C ILE A 143 12.15 20.16 10.25
N LYS A 144 12.63 20.19 11.50
CA LYS A 144 12.25 21.19 12.51
C LYS A 144 13.07 22.48 12.40
N LEU A 145 14.13 22.48 11.57
CA LEU A 145 14.99 23.65 11.38
C LEU A 145 14.36 24.63 10.38
N GLY A 146 13.70 25.65 10.93
CA GLY A 146 13.19 26.78 10.18
C GLY A 146 11.98 26.46 9.29
N PRO A 147 11.43 27.48 8.62
CA PRO A 147 10.25 27.33 7.77
C PRO A 147 10.56 26.53 6.50
N THR A 148 9.53 25.94 5.88
CA THR A 148 9.64 25.15 4.62
C THR A 148 10.38 25.91 3.51
N ARG A 149 10.16 27.23 3.38
CA ARG A 149 10.84 28.07 2.38
C ARG A 149 12.35 28.11 2.59
N PHE A 150 12.80 28.19 3.84
CA PHE A 150 14.22 28.17 4.18
C PHE A 150 14.86 26.81 3.84
N ARG A 151 14.19 25.70 4.23
CA ARG A 151 14.66 24.35 3.91
C ARG A 151 14.80 24.12 2.40
N ARG A 152 13.83 24.59 1.60
CA ARG A 152 13.88 24.52 0.13
C ARG A 152 15.03 25.36 -0.45
N PHE A 153 15.21 26.59 0.05
CA PHE A 153 16.34 27.44 -0.34
C PHE A 153 17.70 26.76 -0.08
N VAL A 154 17.86 26.10 1.06
CA VAL A 154 19.07 25.34 1.38
C VAL A 154 19.30 24.20 0.39
N VAL A 155 18.27 23.41 0.08
CA VAL A 155 18.35 22.31 -0.90
C VAL A 155 18.73 22.81 -2.28
N ASP A 156 18.20 23.95 -2.73
CA ASP A 156 18.51 24.54 -4.03
C ASP A 156 19.96 25.02 -4.12
N ARG A 157 20.51 25.53 -3.00
CA ARG A 157 21.86 26.08 -2.95
C ARG A 157 22.96 25.04 -2.77
N LEU A 158 22.65 23.91 -2.14
CA LEU A 158 23.60 22.81 -1.92
C LEU A 158 23.78 21.98 -3.19
N PRO A 159 25.01 21.57 -3.56
CA PRO A 159 25.27 20.70 -4.72
C PRO A 159 24.90 19.23 -4.45
N PHE A 160 23.73 19.00 -3.85
CA PHE A 160 23.30 17.67 -3.44
C PHE A 160 22.18 17.14 -4.35
N GLY A 161 22.59 16.41 -5.39
CA GLY A 161 21.71 15.90 -6.45
C GLY A 161 20.46 15.16 -5.96
N PRO A 162 20.59 14.14 -5.08
CA PRO A 162 19.45 13.38 -4.58
C PRO A 162 18.38 14.22 -3.85
N ALA A 163 18.77 15.21 -3.04
CA ALA A 163 17.81 16.07 -2.35
C ALA A 163 17.08 17.01 -3.32
N ARG A 164 17.77 17.56 -4.33
CA ARG A 164 17.11 18.37 -5.38
C ARG A 164 16.17 17.53 -6.22
N ALA A 165 16.58 16.31 -6.60
CA ALA A 165 15.70 15.38 -7.29
C ALA A 165 14.46 15.08 -6.46
N LEU A 166 14.61 14.79 -5.16
CA LEU A 166 13.47 14.51 -4.28
C LEU A 166 12.54 15.73 -4.18
N LYS A 167 13.09 16.92 -3.98
CA LYS A 167 12.33 18.18 -3.97
C LYS A 167 11.52 18.34 -5.27
N ASN A 168 12.16 18.18 -6.43
CA ASN A 168 11.51 18.34 -7.72
C ASN A 168 10.41 17.29 -7.94
N SER A 169 10.64 16.02 -7.57
CA SER A 169 9.62 14.98 -7.63
C SER A 169 8.43 15.29 -6.71
N THR A 170 8.69 15.75 -5.48
CA THR A 170 7.64 16.20 -4.57
C THR A 170 6.87 17.40 -5.14
N ASP A 171 7.54 18.34 -5.82
CA ASP A 171 6.88 19.48 -6.46
C ASP A 171 5.91 19.05 -7.57
N VAL A 172 6.28 18.06 -8.39
CA VAL A 172 5.41 17.49 -9.43
C VAL A 172 4.18 16.80 -8.82
N VAL A 173 4.40 15.98 -7.78
CA VAL A 173 3.33 15.28 -7.07
C VAL A 173 2.36 16.27 -6.44
N ASP A 174 2.88 17.26 -5.71
CA ASP A 174 2.08 18.28 -5.03
C ASP A 174 1.34 19.19 -6.02
N HIS A 175 1.98 19.58 -7.13
CA HIS A 175 1.33 20.37 -8.18
C HIS A 175 0.15 19.63 -8.82
N THR A 176 0.30 18.33 -9.02
CA THR A 176 -0.76 17.49 -9.59
C THR A 176 -1.92 17.35 -8.62
N ALA A 177 -1.66 17.08 -7.33
CA ALA A 177 -2.69 17.03 -6.30
C ALA A 177 -3.42 18.37 -6.13
N ASN A 178 -2.70 19.49 -6.15
CA ASN A 178 -3.28 20.83 -6.18
C ASN A 178 -4.21 21.04 -7.36
N THR A 179 -3.82 20.57 -8.55
CA THR A 179 -4.62 20.69 -9.77
C THR A 179 -5.92 19.88 -9.66
N ILE A 180 -5.84 18.66 -9.14
CA ILE A 180 -7.00 17.80 -8.87
C ILE A 180 -7.94 18.50 -7.87
N TYR A 181 -7.40 18.96 -6.74
CA TYR A 181 -8.16 19.65 -5.71
C TYR A 181 -8.87 20.90 -6.28
N LYS A 182 -8.16 21.78 -6.97
CA LYS A 182 -8.73 23.02 -7.53
C LYS A 182 -9.85 22.75 -8.53
N LYS A 183 -9.68 21.73 -9.39
CA LYS A 183 -10.72 21.32 -10.33
C LYS A 183 -11.97 20.86 -9.57
N LYS A 184 -11.80 19.99 -8.58
CA LYS A 184 -12.91 19.46 -7.76
C LYS A 184 -13.59 20.55 -6.92
N LYS A 185 -12.81 21.44 -6.32
CA LYS A 185 -13.32 22.59 -5.58
C LYS A 185 -14.16 23.50 -6.48
N SER A 186 -13.69 23.81 -7.69
CA SER A 186 -14.46 24.59 -8.65
C SER A 186 -15.77 23.91 -9.07
N ALA A 187 -15.75 22.59 -9.31
CA ALA A 187 -16.97 21.83 -9.63
C ALA A 187 -17.94 21.76 -8.44
N PHE A 188 -17.44 21.66 -7.21
CA PHE A 188 -18.23 21.71 -5.99
C PHE A 188 -18.90 23.07 -5.79
N ASP A 189 -18.17 24.16 -5.98
CA ASP A 189 -18.70 25.52 -5.81
C ASP A 189 -19.74 25.85 -6.89
N LYS A 190 -19.62 25.26 -8.10
CA LYS A 190 -20.60 25.38 -9.19
C LYS A 190 -21.78 24.40 -9.10
N GLY A 191 -21.75 23.43 -8.19
CA GLY A 191 -22.78 22.39 -8.08
C GLY A 191 -22.77 21.37 -9.22
N THR A 192 -21.64 21.18 -9.91
CA THR A 192 -21.51 20.30 -11.09
C THR A 192 -20.73 19.01 -10.79
N LEU A 193 -20.66 18.58 -9.53
CA LEU A 193 -19.91 17.37 -9.16
C LEU A 193 -20.49 16.09 -9.74
N ASP A 194 -21.81 16.02 -9.89
CA ASP A 194 -22.49 14.81 -10.38
C ASP A 194 -22.17 14.54 -11.87
N SER A 195 -21.74 15.56 -12.61
CA SER A 195 -21.25 15.44 -14.00
C SER A 195 -19.76 15.10 -14.12
N GLU A 196 -19.01 15.11 -13.03
CA GLU A 196 -17.58 14.75 -13.05
C GLU A 196 -17.40 13.23 -13.00
N ILE A 197 -16.19 12.76 -13.34
CA ILE A 197 -15.80 11.36 -13.15
C ILE A 197 -16.11 10.96 -11.71
N ALA A 198 -16.72 9.78 -11.58
CA ALA A 198 -17.14 9.23 -10.30
C ALA A 198 -18.30 9.98 -9.61
N ALA A 199 -18.98 10.89 -10.31
CA ALA A 199 -20.22 11.58 -9.94
C ALA A 199 -20.20 12.18 -8.53
N GLY A 200 -19.10 12.85 -8.16
CA GLY A 200 -18.95 13.48 -6.85
C GLY A 200 -18.85 12.52 -5.66
N ASN A 201 -18.69 11.23 -5.90
CA ASN A 201 -18.49 10.20 -4.87
C ASN A 201 -17.00 9.82 -4.73
N ASP A 202 -16.08 10.62 -5.26
CA ASP A 202 -14.64 10.46 -5.04
C ASP A 202 -14.22 11.06 -3.69
N VAL A 203 -13.05 10.67 -3.18
CA VAL A 203 -12.60 11.02 -1.82
C VAL A 203 -12.51 12.53 -1.66
N VAL A 204 -11.98 13.27 -2.65
CA VAL A 204 -11.88 14.73 -2.58
C VAL A 204 -13.25 15.37 -2.49
N SER A 205 -14.19 14.93 -3.33
CA SER A 205 -15.57 15.41 -3.32
C SER A 205 -16.29 15.07 -2.01
N MET A 206 -16.03 13.89 -1.43
CA MET A 206 -16.58 13.51 -0.12
C MET A 206 -16.04 14.39 1.00
N LEU A 207 -14.72 14.63 1.05
CA LEU A 207 -14.10 15.53 2.03
C LEU A 207 -14.64 16.97 1.91
N LEU A 208 -14.85 17.46 0.68
CA LEU A 208 -15.46 18.77 0.43
C LEU A 208 -16.94 18.83 0.84
N LYS A 209 -17.69 17.73 0.70
CA LYS A 209 -19.08 17.64 1.17
C LYS A 209 -19.16 17.58 2.69
N GLU A 210 -18.30 16.80 3.31
CA GLU A 210 -18.22 16.62 4.77
C GLU A 210 -17.81 17.93 5.47
N SER A 211 -16.91 18.71 4.87
CA SER A 211 -16.51 20.01 5.44
C SER A 211 -17.69 20.99 5.61
N LYS A 212 -18.76 20.90 4.80
CA LYS A 212 -19.98 21.70 5.00
C LYS A 212 -20.79 21.31 6.24
N THR A 213 -20.61 20.10 6.74
CA THR A 213 -21.36 19.56 7.89
C THR A 213 -20.63 19.73 9.21
N LEU A 214 -19.31 19.90 9.16
CA LEU A 214 -18.44 20.02 10.32
C LEU A 214 -18.29 21.47 10.79
N SER A 215 -18.02 21.64 12.08
CA SER A 215 -17.64 22.95 12.63
C SER A 215 -16.30 23.41 12.06
N TRP A 216 -16.02 24.71 12.10
CA TRP A 216 -14.77 25.26 11.54
C TRP A 216 -13.50 24.67 12.18
N GLU A 217 -13.59 24.18 13.42
CA GLU A 217 -12.49 23.56 14.18
C GLU A 217 -12.22 22.12 13.74
N GLU A 218 -13.23 21.45 13.14
CA GLU A 218 -13.18 20.06 12.70
C GLU A 218 -12.94 19.93 11.18
N GLN A 219 -13.04 21.04 10.45
CA GLN A 219 -12.82 21.07 9.01
C GLN A 219 -11.35 20.91 8.67
N MET A 220 -11.07 20.03 7.72
CA MET A 220 -9.73 19.92 7.13
C MET A 220 -9.39 21.19 6.36
N THR A 221 -8.15 21.65 6.49
CA THR A 221 -7.63 22.74 5.65
C THR A 221 -7.46 22.29 4.20
N GLU A 222 -7.34 23.26 3.29
CA GLU A 222 -7.03 22.97 1.88
C GLU A 222 -5.73 22.16 1.77
N GLU A 223 -4.71 22.54 2.53
CA GLU A 223 -3.42 21.85 2.56
C GLU A 223 -3.56 20.40 3.05
N GLU A 224 -4.41 20.15 4.04
CA GLU A 224 -4.68 18.80 4.55
C GLU A 224 -5.41 17.93 3.51
N ILE A 225 -6.41 18.47 2.80
CA ILE A 225 -7.10 17.74 1.73
C ILE A 225 -6.13 17.39 0.60
N ILE A 226 -5.28 18.34 0.18
CA ILE A 226 -4.25 18.09 -0.85
C ILE A 226 -3.27 17.00 -0.39
N ALA A 227 -2.85 17.04 0.88
CA ALA A 227 -1.97 16.02 1.44
C ALA A 227 -2.64 14.63 1.46
N GLN A 228 -3.96 14.53 1.71
CA GLN A 228 -4.68 13.26 1.59
C GLN A 228 -4.67 12.73 0.14
N VAL A 229 -4.81 13.60 -0.87
CA VAL A 229 -4.70 13.20 -2.28
C VAL A 229 -3.33 12.58 -2.57
N ASN A 230 -2.25 13.25 -2.14
CA ASN A 230 -0.89 12.73 -2.29
C ASN A 230 -0.74 11.35 -1.64
N ALA A 231 -1.24 11.20 -0.41
CA ALA A 231 -1.13 9.96 0.36
C ALA A 231 -1.89 8.79 -0.29
N LEU A 232 -3.12 9.03 -0.72
CA LEU A 232 -3.98 8.00 -1.28
C LEU A 232 -3.50 7.53 -2.65
N VAL A 233 -3.05 8.46 -3.51
CA VAL A 233 -2.45 8.08 -4.78
C VAL A 233 -1.16 7.31 -4.56
N PHE A 234 -0.27 7.79 -3.69
CA PHE A 234 0.98 7.08 -3.36
C PHE A 234 0.74 5.67 -2.80
N ALA A 235 -0.14 5.54 -1.80
CA ALA A 235 -0.41 4.27 -1.14
C ALA A 235 -1.13 3.28 -2.06
N GLY A 236 -2.15 3.74 -2.79
CA GLY A 236 -3.00 2.91 -3.62
C GLY A 236 -2.38 2.49 -4.96
N HIS A 237 -1.38 3.23 -5.45
CA HIS A 237 -0.75 2.98 -6.74
C HIS A 237 0.38 1.93 -6.69
N ASP A 238 1.46 2.21 -5.97
CA ASP A 238 2.69 1.39 -6.01
C ASP A 238 2.43 -0.02 -5.43
N THR A 239 1.60 -0.12 -4.39
CA THR A 239 1.33 -1.41 -3.73
C THR A 239 0.42 -2.31 -4.58
N THR A 240 -0.66 -1.76 -5.13
CA THR A 240 -1.62 -2.50 -5.95
C THR A 240 -1.00 -2.92 -7.28
N SER A 241 -0.24 -2.05 -7.94
CA SER A 241 0.49 -2.39 -9.17
C SER A 241 1.48 -3.53 -8.95
N SER A 242 2.23 -3.49 -7.85
CA SER A 242 3.14 -4.57 -7.46
C SER A 242 2.38 -5.88 -7.19
N ALA A 243 1.26 -5.83 -6.47
CA ALA A 243 0.43 -7.01 -6.21
C ALA A 243 -0.09 -7.63 -7.52
N LEU A 244 -0.66 -6.82 -8.42
CA LEU A 244 -1.15 -7.28 -9.72
C LEU A 244 -0.03 -7.90 -10.57
N ALA A 245 1.11 -7.23 -10.68
CA ALA A 245 2.25 -7.72 -11.45
C ALA A 245 2.80 -9.05 -10.87
N ARG A 246 2.86 -9.18 -9.55
CA ARG A 246 3.29 -10.41 -8.88
C ARG A 246 2.27 -11.54 -9.04
N THR A 247 0.97 -11.27 -8.95
CA THR A 247 -0.09 -12.26 -9.21
C THR A 247 0.02 -12.80 -10.63
N LEU A 248 0.14 -11.93 -11.64
CA LEU A 248 0.29 -12.35 -13.03
C LEU A 248 1.58 -13.15 -13.25
N HIS A 249 2.69 -12.74 -12.63
CA HIS A 249 3.94 -13.50 -12.68
C HIS A 249 3.82 -14.88 -12.05
N LEU A 250 3.15 -15.01 -10.90
CA LEU A 250 2.90 -16.33 -10.29
C LEU A 250 2.06 -17.20 -11.22
N LEU A 251 1.03 -16.65 -11.86
CA LEU A 251 0.22 -17.39 -12.83
C LEU A 251 1.02 -17.85 -14.05
N THR A 252 2.04 -17.11 -14.51
CA THR A 252 2.89 -17.58 -15.62
C THR A 252 3.82 -18.72 -15.20
N GLN A 253 4.14 -18.83 -13.91
CA GLN A 253 4.94 -19.92 -13.36
C GLN A 253 4.12 -21.17 -13.01
N HIS A 254 2.80 -21.03 -12.89
CA HIS A 254 1.86 -22.10 -12.51
C HIS A 254 0.71 -22.23 -13.52
N PRO A 255 0.96 -22.81 -14.71
CA PRO A 255 -0.05 -22.92 -15.78
C PRO A 255 -1.29 -23.72 -15.37
N ASP A 256 -1.15 -24.70 -14.49
CA ASP A 256 -2.25 -25.48 -13.93
C ASP A 256 -3.23 -24.62 -13.13
N VAL A 257 -2.71 -23.74 -12.27
CA VAL A 257 -3.49 -22.74 -11.54
C VAL A 257 -4.12 -21.74 -12.50
N GLN A 258 -3.36 -21.27 -13.50
CA GLN A 258 -3.88 -20.35 -14.52
C GLN A 258 -5.06 -20.96 -15.29
N ASP A 259 -4.95 -22.22 -15.71
CA ASP A 259 -5.99 -22.92 -16.45
C ASP A 259 -7.24 -23.16 -15.60
N GLN A 260 -7.07 -23.49 -14.31
CA GLN A 260 -8.19 -23.63 -13.38
C GLN A 260 -8.91 -22.29 -13.17
N LEU A 261 -8.17 -21.20 -12.96
CA LEU A 261 -8.74 -19.86 -12.84
C LEU A 261 -9.47 -19.44 -14.12
N ARG A 262 -8.85 -19.68 -15.27
CA ARG A 262 -9.44 -19.37 -16.58
C ARG A 262 -10.78 -20.10 -16.78
N LYS A 263 -10.87 -21.37 -16.36
CA LYS A 263 -12.13 -22.14 -16.43
C LYS A 263 -13.23 -21.53 -15.57
N GLU A 264 -12.93 -21.12 -14.33
CA GLU A 264 -13.89 -20.47 -13.43
C GLU A 264 -14.42 -19.15 -14.05
N VAL A 265 -13.50 -18.29 -14.53
CA VAL A 265 -13.86 -17.01 -15.16
C VAL A 265 -14.68 -17.22 -16.44
N GLN A 266 -14.31 -18.19 -17.28
CA GLN A 266 -15.06 -18.52 -18.50
C GLN A 266 -16.46 -19.07 -18.23
N GLU A 267 -16.64 -19.85 -17.16
CA GLU A 267 -17.96 -20.31 -16.73
C GLU A 267 -18.81 -19.13 -16.28
N ALA A 268 -18.27 -18.25 -15.44
CA ALA A 268 -18.96 -17.04 -15.00
C ALA A 268 -19.38 -16.17 -16.19
N HIS A 269 -18.49 -15.97 -17.17
CA HIS A 269 -18.81 -15.24 -18.39
C HIS A 269 -19.92 -15.89 -19.23
N ARG A 270 -19.98 -17.22 -19.26
CA ARG A 270 -21.07 -17.94 -19.96
C ARG A 270 -22.41 -17.77 -19.25
N GLN A 271 -22.41 -17.63 -17.92
CA GLN A 271 -23.64 -17.51 -17.12
C GLN A 271 -24.17 -16.07 -17.07
N HIS A 272 -23.28 -15.08 -16.96
CA HIS A 272 -23.63 -13.70 -16.64
C HIS A 272 -23.19 -12.68 -17.70
N GLY A 273 -22.47 -13.10 -18.74
CA GLY A 273 -21.82 -12.21 -19.69
C GLY A 273 -20.44 -11.74 -19.22
N LYS A 274 -19.75 -10.95 -20.04
CA LYS A 274 -18.39 -10.45 -19.73
C LYS A 274 -18.38 -9.47 -18.55
N ASP A 275 -19.40 -8.61 -18.46
CA ASP A 275 -19.49 -7.54 -17.46
C ASP A 275 -20.05 -8.06 -16.15
N LEU A 276 -19.21 -8.75 -15.39
CA LEU A 276 -19.55 -9.24 -14.05
C LEU A 276 -19.71 -8.07 -13.07
N ASP A 277 -20.80 -8.07 -12.30
CA ASP A 277 -20.99 -7.12 -11.21
C ASP A 277 -20.11 -7.45 -9.98
N TYR A 278 -20.18 -6.61 -8.94
CA TYR A 278 -19.37 -6.78 -7.73
C TYR A 278 -19.60 -8.13 -7.05
N ASP A 279 -20.86 -8.51 -6.89
CA ASP A 279 -21.24 -9.68 -6.11
C ASP A 279 -20.89 -10.95 -6.89
N GLN A 280 -21.05 -10.92 -8.22
CA GLN A 280 -20.61 -11.97 -9.13
C GLN A 280 -19.09 -12.16 -9.09
N LEU A 281 -18.30 -11.09 -9.21
CA LEU A 281 -16.83 -11.17 -9.11
C LEU A 281 -16.38 -11.71 -7.75
N ASN A 282 -16.99 -11.24 -6.67
CA ASN A 282 -16.67 -11.66 -5.32
C ASN A 282 -17.14 -13.09 -4.99
N SER A 283 -18.04 -13.65 -5.80
CA SER A 283 -18.49 -15.04 -5.69
C SER A 283 -17.51 -16.06 -6.31
N LEU A 284 -16.54 -15.60 -7.12
CA LEU A 284 -15.53 -16.45 -7.76
C LEU A 284 -14.49 -16.90 -6.72
N GLN A 285 -14.73 -18.08 -6.15
CA GLN A 285 -13.97 -18.59 -5.01
C GLN A 285 -12.50 -18.86 -5.37
N TYR A 286 -12.22 -19.37 -6.56
CA TYR A 286 -10.85 -19.66 -6.97
C TYR A 286 -10.08 -18.38 -7.33
N LEU A 287 -10.74 -17.39 -7.93
CA LEU A 287 -10.18 -16.04 -8.11
C LEU A 287 -9.79 -15.40 -6.76
N ASP A 288 -10.69 -15.41 -5.76
CA ASP A 288 -10.38 -14.93 -4.41
C ASP A 288 -9.21 -15.70 -3.79
N ALA A 289 -9.19 -17.03 -3.95
CA ALA A 289 -8.09 -17.87 -3.48
C ALA A 289 -6.73 -17.53 -4.14
N VAL A 290 -6.72 -17.27 -5.45
CA VAL A 290 -5.52 -16.84 -6.20
C VAL A 290 -5.02 -15.48 -5.70
N CYS A 291 -5.93 -14.52 -5.50
CA CYS A 291 -5.60 -13.20 -4.98
C CYS A 291 -5.00 -13.29 -3.57
N ARG A 292 -5.63 -14.05 -2.67
CA ARG A 292 -5.14 -14.27 -1.30
C ARG A 292 -3.78 -14.92 -1.26
N GLU A 293 -3.58 -15.98 -2.05
CA GLU A 293 -2.31 -16.69 -2.07
C GLU A 293 -1.17 -15.84 -2.65
N SER A 294 -1.48 -15.05 -3.68
CA SER A 294 -0.53 -14.11 -4.27
C SER A 294 -0.11 -13.05 -3.27
N LEU A 295 -1.07 -12.47 -2.53
CA LEU A 295 -0.80 -11.48 -1.48
C LEU A 295 -0.09 -12.06 -0.27
N ARG A 296 -0.31 -13.34 0.06
CA ARG A 296 0.41 -14.04 1.13
C ARG A 296 1.89 -14.19 0.78
N LEU A 297 2.20 -14.72 -0.41
CA LEU A 297 3.57 -14.98 -0.85
C LEU A 297 4.33 -13.73 -1.29
N ALA A 298 3.63 -12.81 -1.96
CA ALA A 298 4.22 -11.63 -2.60
C ALA A 298 3.59 -10.33 -2.07
N ALA A 299 3.54 -10.18 -0.74
CA ALA A 299 3.13 -8.95 -0.09
C ALA A 299 3.92 -7.74 -0.64
N PRO A 300 3.28 -6.67 -1.13
CA PRO A 300 4.00 -5.50 -1.65
C PRO A 300 4.90 -4.85 -0.59
N VAL A 301 4.47 -4.86 0.67
CA VAL A 301 5.25 -4.43 1.83
C VAL A 301 5.72 -5.67 2.59
N GLN A 302 7.04 -5.79 2.80
CA GLN A 302 7.66 -6.97 3.40
C GLN A 302 7.91 -6.84 4.91
N ARG A 303 7.83 -5.62 5.45
CA ARG A 303 8.08 -5.36 6.87
C ARG A 303 7.42 -4.10 7.37
N ILE A 304 7.05 -4.10 8.65
CA ILE A 304 6.58 -2.93 9.41
C ILE A 304 7.70 -2.49 10.35
N GLN A 305 7.87 -1.17 10.53
CA GLN A 305 8.89 -0.63 11.42
C GLN A 305 8.23 0.00 12.65
N ARG A 306 8.80 -0.29 13.83
CA ARG A 306 8.43 0.30 15.11
C ARG A 306 9.66 0.68 15.91
N VAL A 307 9.49 1.55 16.90
CA VAL A 307 10.48 1.89 17.91
C VAL A 307 9.82 1.75 19.28
N ALA A 308 10.46 1.04 20.19
CA ALA A 308 9.98 0.93 21.57
C ALA A 308 10.03 2.30 22.26
N GLY A 309 8.87 2.83 22.68
CA GLY A 309 8.73 4.09 23.41
C GLY A 309 9.09 3.97 24.90
N ALA A 310 9.08 2.76 25.44
CA ALA A 310 9.46 2.40 26.81
C ALA A 310 10.16 1.03 26.83
N ASP A 311 10.77 0.70 27.96
CA ASP A 311 11.25 -0.66 28.23
C ASP A 311 10.04 -1.60 28.26
N TRP A 312 10.12 -2.73 27.56
CA TRP A 312 8.99 -3.65 27.40
C TRP A 312 9.42 -5.10 27.52
N ASN A 313 8.61 -5.94 28.17
CA ASN A 313 8.81 -7.39 28.17
C ASN A 313 7.87 -8.01 27.12
N LEU A 314 8.41 -8.26 25.94
CA LEU A 314 7.64 -8.73 24.79
C LEU A 314 7.37 -10.24 24.93
N PRO A 315 6.10 -10.67 25.04
CA PRO A 315 5.77 -12.09 25.12
C PRO A 315 5.92 -12.78 23.77
N LEU A 316 6.29 -14.06 23.80
CA LEU A 316 6.46 -14.90 22.62
C LEU A 316 5.44 -16.05 22.64
N GLN A 317 4.98 -16.43 21.46
CA GLN A 317 4.22 -17.67 21.26
C GLN A 317 5.19 -18.86 21.21
N HIS A 318 6.31 -18.70 20.50
CA HIS A 318 7.35 -19.70 20.34
C HIS A 318 8.56 -19.31 21.22
N PRO A 319 8.84 -20.05 22.31
CA PRO A 319 9.97 -19.73 23.18
C PRO A 319 11.30 -19.74 22.43
N VAL A 320 12.18 -18.78 22.74
CA VAL A 320 13.52 -18.68 22.14
C VAL A 320 14.59 -19.07 23.13
N LYS A 321 15.73 -19.60 22.64
CA LYS A 321 16.86 -19.93 23.51
C LYS A 321 17.65 -18.69 23.89
N ALA A 322 17.99 -18.56 25.16
CA ALA A 322 18.90 -17.53 25.65
C ALA A 322 20.34 -17.75 25.14
N LYS A 323 21.23 -16.80 25.41
CA LYS A 323 22.65 -16.86 25.01
C LYS A 323 23.40 -18.09 25.53
N ASP A 324 22.93 -18.69 26.61
CA ASP A 324 23.50 -19.92 27.19
C ASP A 324 23.10 -21.19 26.41
N GLY A 325 22.19 -21.08 25.45
CA GLY A 325 21.67 -22.19 24.63
C GLY A 325 20.77 -23.19 25.39
N ARG A 326 20.49 -22.95 26.67
CA ARG A 326 19.76 -23.88 27.56
C ARG A 326 18.46 -23.29 28.09
N THR A 327 18.45 -22.00 28.41
CA THR A 327 17.29 -21.36 29.00
C THR A 327 16.31 -20.97 27.91
N GLU A 328 15.07 -21.48 28.00
CA GLU A 328 13.98 -21.07 27.12
C GLU A 328 13.31 -19.80 27.66
N LEU A 329 13.19 -18.80 26.80
CA LEU A 329 12.60 -17.51 27.09
C LEU A 329 11.23 -17.43 26.41
N SER A 330 10.18 -17.36 27.22
CA SER A 330 8.82 -17.08 26.75
C SER A 330 8.53 -15.57 26.61
N SER A 331 9.49 -14.73 26.98
CA SER A 331 9.46 -13.29 26.75
C SER A 331 10.87 -12.74 26.59
N ILE A 332 11.00 -11.63 25.86
CA ILE A 332 12.26 -10.92 25.67
C ILE A 332 12.14 -9.48 26.16
N HIS A 333 13.17 -9.02 26.87
CA HIS A 333 13.25 -7.63 27.28
C HIS A 333 13.69 -6.76 26.09
N VAL A 334 12.91 -5.73 25.79
CA VAL A 334 13.11 -4.77 24.71
C VAL A 334 13.34 -3.40 25.33
N PRO A 335 14.59 -2.90 25.37
CA PRO A 335 14.87 -1.58 25.91
C PRO A 335 14.21 -0.46 25.09
N LYS A 336 13.88 0.65 25.75
CA LYS A 336 13.41 1.88 25.12
C LYS A 336 14.37 2.32 24.00
N GLY A 337 13.81 2.72 22.87
CA GLY A 337 14.54 3.19 21.69
C GLY A 337 15.02 2.08 20.76
N THR A 338 14.76 0.81 21.08
CA THR A 338 15.06 -0.33 20.19
C THR A 338 14.24 -0.22 18.92
N HIS A 339 14.90 -0.35 17.77
CA HIS A 339 14.21 -0.43 16.47
C HIS A 339 13.74 -1.86 16.24
N ILE A 340 12.46 -2.01 15.91
CA ILE A 340 11.80 -3.30 15.72
C ILE A 340 11.30 -3.39 14.28
N TYR A 341 11.56 -4.52 13.63
CA TYR A 341 11.12 -4.85 12.29
C TYR A 341 10.21 -6.07 12.36
N LEU A 342 8.91 -5.88 12.12
CA LEU A 342 7.96 -6.98 12.02
C LEU A 342 8.00 -7.50 10.58
N SER A 343 8.40 -8.76 10.39
CA SER A 343 8.53 -9.34 9.05
C SER A 343 7.20 -9.93 8.58
N ILE A 344 6.59 -9.28 7.58
CA ILE A 344 5.37 -9.77 6.92
C ILE A 344 5.69 -11.02 6.12
N GLY A 345 6.79 -10.99 5.35
CA GLY A 345 7.20 -12.12 4.51
C GLY A 345 7.47 -13.39 5.32
N ALA A 346 8.11 -13.27 6.50
CA ALA A 346 8.41 -14.42 7.34
C ALA A 346 7.14 -15.05 7.92
N ILE A 347 6.26 -14.27 8.55
CA ILE A 347 5.05 -14.82 9.19
C ILE A 347 4.04 -15.35 8.16
N ASN A 348 3.94 -14.71 6.98
CA ASN A 348 3.06 -15.18 5.92
C ASN A 348 3.53 -16.51 5.30
N GLN A 349 4.79 -16.91 5.50
CA GLN A 349 5.39 -18.13 4.95
C GLN A 349 6.01 -19.02 6.03
N ASP A 350 5.62 -18.81 7.29
CA ASP A 350 6.10 -19.60 8.41
C ASP A 350 5.56 -21.03 8.31
N LYS A 351 6.46 -22.01 8.26
CA LYS A 351 6.09 -23.42 8.17
C LYS A 351 5.36 -23.95 9.40
N GLU A 352 5.64 -23.40 10.59
CA GLU A 352 4.94 -23.80 11.81
C GLU A 352 3.47 -23.35 11.77
N LEU A 353 3.18 -22.28 11.05
CA LEU A 353 1.83 -21.75 10.88
C LEU A 353 1.13 -22.33 9.65
N TRP A 354 1.77 -22.27 8.49
CA TRP A 354 1.16 -22.57 7.18
C TRP A 354 1.38 -24.01 6.70
N GLY A 355 2.25 -24.78 7.37
CA GLY A 355 2.65 -26.12 6.98
C GLY A 355 3.92 -26.17 6.11
N GLU A 356 4.38 -27.36 5.75
CA GLU A 356 5.63 -27.53 4.97
C GLU A 356 5.59 -26.87 3.58
N ASP A 357 4.39 -26.76 3.00
CA ASP A 357 4.13 -26.12 1.70
C ASP A 357 3.97 -24.58 1.81
N ALA A 358 4.38 -23.96 2.92
CA ALA A 358 4.20 -22.54 3.18
C ALA A 358 4.80 -21.64 2.09
N SER A 359 5.90 -22.02 1.45
CA SER A 359 6.53 -21.24 0.38
C SER A 359 6.00 -21.56 -1.03
N GLU A 360 5.08 -22.52 -1.17
CA GLU A 360 4.49 -22.90 -2.45
C GLU A 360 3.29 -22.02 -2.79
N PHE A 361 3.13 -21.67 -4.07
CA PHE A 361 1.94 -21.00 -4.59
C PHE A 361 0.81 -22.01 -4.76
N LYS A 362 -0.05 -22.11 -3.74
CA LYS A 362 -1.12 -23.10 -3.67
C LYS A 362 -2.47 -22.46 -3.32
N PRO A 363 -3.17 -21.84 -4.30
CA PRO A 363 -4.46 -21.21 -4.05
C PRO A 363 -5.51 -22.14 -3.43
N SER A 364 -5.47 -23.44 -3.75
CA SER A 364 -6.38 -24.43 -3.21
C SER A 364 -6.38 -24.52 -1.67
N ARG A 365 -5.35 -23.99 -0.98
CA ARG A 365 -5.35 -23.91 0.50
C ARG A 365 -6.52 -23.10 1.06
N TRP A 366 -7.00 -22.11 0.31
CA TRP A 366 -8.08 -21.22 0.73
C TRP A 366 -9.46 -21.82 0.52
N LEU A 367 -9.55 -22.95 -0.18
CA LEU A 367 -10.79 -23.70 -0.40
C LEU A 367 -11.05 -24.76 0.69
N GLN A 368 -10.09 -24.95 1.60
CA GLN A 368 -10.18 -25.89 2.70
C GLN A 368 -10.12 -25.14 4.04
N PRO A 369 -10.57 -25.77 5.15
CA PRO A 369 -10.35 -25.21 6.47
C PRO A 369 -8.86 -24.94 6.71
N LEU A 370 -8.55 -23.74 7.22
CA LEU A 370 -7.17 -23.36 7.53
C LEU A 370 -6.60 -24.21 8.68
N PRO A 371 -5.28 -24.44 8.71
CA PRO A 371 -4.60 -25.12 9.82
C PRO A 371 -4.97 -24.55 11.19
N ASN A 372 -5.10 -25.41 12.20
CA ASN A 372 -5.38 -24.98 13.58
C ASN A 372 -4.30 -24.06 14.15
N SER A 373 -3.04 -24.26 13.74
CA SER A 373 -1.91 -23.38 14.06
C SER A 373 -2.16 -21.92 13.66
N LEU A 374 -2.87 -21.68 12.56
CA LEU A 374 -3.23 -20.33 12.10
C LEU A 374 -4.45 -19.77 12.85
N SER A 375 -5.49 -20.59 13.06
CA SER A 375 -6.69 -20.13 13.76
C SER A 375 -6.43 -19.83 15.25
N GLU A 376 -5.51 -20.55 15.89
CA GLU A 376 -5.15 -20.37 17.29
C GLU A 376 -4.11 -19.26 17.53
N SER A 377 -3.22 -19.01 16.57
CA SER A 377 -2.12 -18.02 16.71
C SER A 377 -2.58 -16.56 16.77
N LYS A 378 -3.84 -16.28 16.39
CA LYS A 378 -4.44 -14.92 16.39
C LYS A 378 -3.53 -13.88 15.76
N ILE A 379 -3.00 -14.17 14.56
CA ILE A 379 -2.22 -13.22 13.76
C ILE A 379 -3.00 -11.91 13.68
N PRO A 380 -2.39 -10.76 14.00
CA PRO A 380 -3.14 -9.50 14.13
C PRO A 380 -3.65 -8.94 12.78
N GLY A 381 -3.26 -9.56 11.67
CA GLY A 381 -3.55 -9.10 10.32
C GLY A 381 -5.03 -8.98 9.98
N VAL A 382 -5.42 -7.89 9.32
CA VAL A 382 -6.83 -7.58 9.02
C VAL A 382 -7.44 -8.41 7.89
N TYR A 383 -6.62 -9.10 7.09
CA TYR A 383 -7.07 -9.83 5.91
C TYR A 383 -6.53 -11.27 5.91
N SER A 384 -7.47 -12.22 5.96
CA SER A 384 -7.22 -13.64 5.71
C SER A 384 -6.15 -14.29 6.62
N ASN A 385 -6.02 -13.84 7.87
CA ASN A 385 -4.95 -14.27 8.78
C ASN A 385 -3.53 -14.05 8.22
N THR A 386 -3.35 -13.04 7.36
CA THR A 386 -2.07 -12.63 6.80
C THR A 386 -1.71 -11.22 7.24
N MET A 387 -0.41 -10.92 7.30
CA MET A 387 0.08 -9.60 7.69
C MET A 387 0.22 -8.62 6.51
N THR A 388 -0.25 -8.98 5.31
CA THR A 388 -0.06 -8.20 4.08
C THR A 388 -0.68 -6.80 4.16
N PHE A 389 -1.82 -6.66 4.85
CA PHE A 389 -2.46 -5.37 5.12
C PHE A 389 -2.18 -4.86 6.54
N SER A 390 -1.14 -5.36 7.19
CA SER A 390 -0.86 -5.13 8.62
C SER A 390 -1.99 -5.59 9.54
N GLY A 391 -1.71 -5.55 10.84
CA GLY A 391 -2.70 -5.74 11.90
C GLY A 391 -2.86 -4.51 12.77
N ASP A 392 -2.32 -3.39 12.29
CA ASP A 392 -2.30 -2.13 12.99
C ASP A 392 -3.72 -1.61 13.13
N LEU A 393 -4.18 -1.45 14.37
CA LEU A 393 -5.43 -0.77 14.67
C LEU A 393 -5.21 0.75 14.57
N GLY A 394 -4.67 1.19 13.43
CA GLY A 394 -4.69 2.57 13.00
C GLY A 394 -6.14 2.95 12.69
N HIS A 395 -6.88 3.30 13.75
CA HIS A 395 -8.19 3.96 13.75
C HIS A 395 -9.14 3.62 12.57
N ALA A 396 -9.39 2.33 12.35
CA ALA A 396 -10.47 1.86 11.47
C ALA A 396 -11.84 2.44 11.86
#